data_AF-A0A134CBH5-F1
#
_entry.id   AF-A0A134CBH5-F1
#
_cell.length_a   1.000
_cell.length_b   1.000
_cell.length_c   1.000
_cell.angle_alpha   90.00
_cell.angle_beta   90.00
_cell.angle_gamma   90.00
#
_symmetry.space_group_name_H-M   'P 1'
#
loop_
_entity.id
_entity.type
_entity.pdbx_description
1 polymer ?
#
loop_
_entity_poly.entity_id
_entity_poly.type
_entity_poly.pdbx_seq_one_letter_code
_entity_poly.pdbx_strand_id
1 'polypeptide(L)'
;MKKYFIFIVIAMMIIGGGGFALYSSLTGGPWEGTWWGIQEAGTNWTGDNIRNLETITFTRNDDKTITVEHRVQQGSKEIEGSLSGIGTIDGGRLIVTTKEGKKVTFSYGHINKMIELPLTNADKTAVTLKLLTEENNDEMENVRSEIVKISQKPGNAIDTTVSAAKS
;
A
#
# COMPACT_ATOMS: atom_id res chain seq x y z
N MET A 1 -0.29 27.31 -17.21
CA MET A 1 0.42 26.00 -17.36
C MET A 1 1.10 25.57 -16.04
N LYS A 2 0.37 25.50 -14.91
CA LYS A 2 0.90 25.04 -13.61
C LYS A 2 0.08 23.91 -12.97
N LYS A 3 -1.09 23.58 -13.55
CA LYS A 3 -2.03 22.59 -12.99
C LYS A 3 -1.85 21.17 -13.55
N TYR A 4 -1.03 21.00 -14.60
CA TYR A 4 -0.78 19.70 -15.23
C TYR A 4 0.51 19.01 -14.75
N PHE A 5 1.36 19.71 -13.99
CA PHE A 5 2.62 19.13 -13.52
C PHE A 5 2.43 18.07 -12.43
N ILE A 6 1.38 18.18 -11.61
CA ILE A 6 1.08 17.20 -10.55
C ILE A 6 0.58 15.87 -11.13
N PHE A 7 -0.18 15.90 -12.22
CA PHE A 7 -0.64 14.68 -12.89
C PHE A 7 0.49 13.94 -13.62
N ILE A 8 1.51 14.65 -14.12
CA ILE A 8 2.65 14.02 -14.82
C ILE A 8 3.59 13.28 -13.84
N VAL A 9 3.77 13.79 -12.62
CA VAL A 9 4.62 13.12 -11.61
C VAL A 9 3.95 11.85 -11.06
N ILE A 10 2.62 11.84 -10.94
CA ILE A 10 1.86 10.65 -10.51
C ILE A 10 1.78 9.61 -11.64
N ALA A 11 1.66 10.04 -12.90
CA ALA A 11 1.69 9.13 -14.05
C ALA A 11 3.08 8.50 -14.29
N MET A 12 4.18 9.21 -14.01
CA MET A 12 5.54 8.66 -14.18
C MET A 12 5.91 7.56 -13.17
N MET A 13 5.24 7.48 -12.01
CA MET A 13 5.45 6.35 -11.08
C MET A 13 4.79 5.05 -11.56
N ILE A 14 3.80 5.12 -12.45
CA ILE A 14 3.16 3.95 -13.07
C ILE A 14 4.02 3.38 -14.22
N ILE A 15 4.83 4.22 -14.89
CA ILE A 15 5.66 3.80 -16.03
C ILE A 15 6.85 2.91 -15.58
N GLY A 16 7.31 3.00 -14.33
CA GLY A 16 8.26 2.04 -13.76
C GLY A 16 7.63 0.69 -13.38
N GLY A 17 6.32 0.66 -13.11
CA GLY A 17 5.60 -0.53 -12.64
C GLY A 17 5.15 -1.47 -13.76
N GLY A 18 4.78 -0.95 -14.94
CA GLY A 18 4.24 -1.78 -16.03
C GLY A 18 5.25 -2.76 -16.63
N GLY A 19 6.50 -2.34 -16.82
CA GLY A 19 7.56 -3.22 -17.34
C GLY A 19 8.14 -4.17 -16.30
N PHE A 20 8.21 -3.73 -15.03
CA PHE A 20 8.79 -4.52 -13.94
C PHE A 20 7.81 -5.55 -13.37
N ALA A 21 6.50 -5.22 -13.31
CA ALA A 21 5.46 -6.16 -12.88
C ALA A 21 5.35 -7.38 -13.82
N LEU A 22 5.44 -7.17 -15.14
CA LEU A 22 5.40 -8.27 -16.12
C LEU A 22 6.63 -9.19 -16.04
N TYR A 23 7.84 -8.65 -15.88
CA TYR A 23 9.07 -9.45 -15.82
C TYR A 23 9.14 -10.33 -14.56
N SER A 24 8.63 -9.80 -13.44
CA SER A 24 8.67 -10.43 -12.13
C SER A 24 7.68 -11.62 -11.97
N SER A 25 6.59 -11.62 -12.76
CA SER A 25 5.54 -12.64 -12.70
C SER A 25 5.94 -14.02 -13.28
N LEU A 26 6.99 -14.07 -14.12
CA LEU A 26 7.35 -15.26 -14.89
C LEU A 26 8.40 -16.17 -14.22
N THR A 27 9.13 -15.68 -13.21
CA THR A 27 10.29 -16.40 -12.65
C THR A 27 10.36 -16.40 -11.10
N GLY A 28 9.45 -15.69 -10.42
CA GLY A 28 9.71 -15.15 -9.08
C GLY A 28 9.12 -15.83 -7.84
N GLY A 29 8.37 -16.92 -7.96
CA GLY A 29 7.65 -17.49 -6.79
C GLY A 29 6.54 -16.58 -6.25
N PRO A 30 5.81 -16.98 -5.19
CA PRO A 30 4.54 -16.34 -4.82
C PRO A 30 4.67 -14.93 -4.22
N TRP A 31 5.90 -14.49 -3.95
CA TRP A 31 6.17 -13.22 -3.30
C TRP A 31 6.41 -12.11 -4.30
N GLU A 32 6.93 -12.41 -5.48
CA GLU A 32 7.47 -11.41 -6.39
C GLU A 32 6.38 -10.55 -7.06
N GLY A 33 6.69 -9.28 -7.27
CA GLY A 33 5.80 -8.30 -7.89
C GLY A 33 5.14 -7.32 -6.91
N THR A 34 4.23 -6.51 -7.44
CA THR A 34 3.47 -5.51 -6.66
C THR A 34 2.14 -6.10 -6.21
N TRP A 35 1.83 -5.93 -4.93
CA TRP A 35 0.62 -6.40 -4.27
C TRP A 35 -0.10 -5.21 -3.65
N TRP A 36 -1.42 -5.25 -3.65
CA TRP A 36 -2.23 -4.15 -3.11
C TRP A 36 -3.45 -4.65 -2.34
N GLY A 37 -3.91 -3.83 -1.40
CA GLY A 37 -5.07 -4.14 -0.58
C GLY A 37 -5.53 -2.92 0.20
N ILE A 38 -6.69 -3.06 0.82
CA ILE A 38 -7.35 -1.97 1.54
C ILE A 38 -7.25 -2.26 3.02
N GLN A 39 -6.75 -1.29 3.78
CA GLN A 39 -6.89 -1.28 5.23
C GLN A 39 -8.07 -0.41 5.61
N GLU A 40 -9.08 -1.02 6.22
CA GLU A 40 -10.24 -0.33 6.77
C GLU A 40 -9.83 0.31 8.11
N ALA A 41 -9.62 1.63 8.12
CA ALA A 41 -9.16 2.38 9.30
C ALA A 41 -10.31 2.85 10.20
N GLY A 42 -11.56 2.70 9.75
CA GLY A 42 -12.78 3.01 10.51
C GLY A 42 -13.43 4.33 10.10
N THR A 43 -14.45 4.76 10.83
CA THR A 43 -15.27 5.93 10.47
C THR A 43 -14.77 7.21 11.15
N ASN A 44 -14.69 8.31 10.41
CA ASN A 44 -14.35 9.61 10.99
C ASN A 44 -15.58 10.31 11.59
N TRP A 45 -15.37 11.53 12.10
CA TRP A 45 -16.40 12.33 12.76
C TRP A 45 -17.52 12.84 11.84
N THR A 46 -17.31 12.85 10.52
CA THR A 46 -18.35 13.19 9.54
C THR A 46 -19.15 11.98 9.07
N GLY A 47 -18.83 10.79 9.55
CA GLY A 47 -19.47 9.54 9.13
C GLY A 47 -18.85 8.91 7.88
N ASP A 48 -17.75 9.45 7.36
CA ASP A 48 -17.03 8.86 6.23
C ASP A 48 -16.16 7.69 6.67
N ASN A 49 -16.20 6.61 5.89
CA ASN A 49 -15.30 5.47 6.10
C ASN A 49 -13.88 5.81 5.60
N ILE A 50 -12.91 5.76 6.51
CA ILE A 50 -11.51 6.01 6.24
C ILE A 50 -10.84 4.70 5.87
N ARG A 51 -10.22 4.71 4.69
CA ARG A 51 -9.51 3.58 4.13
C ARG A 51 -8.12 4.04 3.75
N ASN A 52 -7.15 3.15 3.93
CA ASN A 52 -5.81 3.29 3.37
C ASN A 52 -5.64 2.27 2.25
N LEU A 53 -4.93 2.67 1.20
CA LEU A 53 -4.47 1.73 0.18
C LEU A 53 -3.05 1.33 0.54
N GLU A 54 -2.88 0.07 0.90
CA GLU A 54 -1.58 -0.54 1.16
C GLU A 54 -1.04 -1.11 -0.16
N THR A 55 0.19 -0.78 -0.52
CA THR A 55 0.86 -1.30 -1.71
C THR A 55 2.25 -1.81 -1.33
N ILE A 56 2.53 -3.07 -1.59
CA ILE A 56 3.81 -3.70 -1.28
C ILE A 56 4.42 -4.28 -2.54
N THR A 57 5.64 -3.85 -2.84
CA THR A 57 6.44 -4.41 -3.93
C THR A 57 7.51 -5.31 -3.33
N PHE A 58 7.57 -6.55 -3.81
CA PHE A 58 8.60 -7.50 -3.45
C PHE A 58 9.53 -7.70 -4.65
N THR A 59 10.81 -7.44 -4.45
CA THR A 59 11.84 -7.61 -5.47
C THR A 59 12.84 -8.64 -4.99
N ARG A 60 12.97 -9.75 -5.73
CA ARG A 60 13.98 -10.76 -5.43
C ARG A 60 15.36 -10.25 -5.84
N ASN A 61 16.32 -10.36 -4.93
CA ASN A 61 17.72 -9.99 -5.16
C ASN A 61 18.55 -11.23 -5.55
N ASP A 62 19.72 -11.02 -6.15
CA ASP A 62 20.64 -12.09 -6.56
C ASP A 62 21.16 -12.93 -5.38
N ASP A 63 21.22 -12.33 -4.19
CA ASP A 63 21.66 -12.97 -2.94
C ASP A 63 20.56 -13.81 -2.25
N LYS A 64 19.43 -14.03 -2.94
CA LYS A 64 18.22 -14.75 -2.47
C LYS A 64 17.42 -14.02 -1.38
N THR A 65 17.79 -12.80 -1.03
CA THR A 65 16.92 -11.93 -0.21
C THR A 65 15.81 -11.32 -1.06
N ILE A 66 14.81 -10.76 -0.39
CA ILE A 66 13.70 -10.06 -1.02
C ILE A 66 13.67 -8.65 -0.45
N THR A 67 13.86 -7.65 -1.31
CA THR A 67 13.60 -6.25 -0.96
C THR A 67 12.09 -6.05 -0.87
N VAL A 68 11.63 -5.51 0.26
CA VAL A 68 10.22 -5.22 0.50
C VAL A 68 10.04 -3.71 0.58
N GLU A 69 9.28 -3.17 -0.35
CA GLU A 69 8.93 -1.74 -0.38
C GLU A 69 7.45 -1.58 -0.05
N HIS A 70 7.14 -0.95 1.09
CA HIS A 70 5.79 -0.70 1.52
C HIS A 70 5.41 0.78 1.32
N ARG A 71 4.32 1.03 0.59
CA ARG A 71 3.71 2.34 0.36
C ARG A 71 2.27 2.35 0.85
N VAL A 72 1.88 3.46 1.46
CA VAL A 72 0.53 3.65 1.99
C VAL A 72 -0.06 4.94 1.45
N GLN A 73 -1.17 4.87 0.73
CA GLN A 73 -1.96 6.05 0.42
C GLN A 73 -2.88 6.33 1.61
N GLN A 74 -2.55 7.38 2.35
CA GLN A 74 -3.36 7.91 3.43
C GLN A 74 -3.97 9.25 3.03
N GLY A 75 -5.25 9.23 2.67
CA GLY A 75 -5.95 10.41 2.14
C GLY A 75 -5.29 10.95 0.88
N SER A 76 -4.88 12.22 0.86
CA SER A 76 -4.22 12.86 -0.30
C SER A 76 -2.70 12.65 -0.34
N LYS A 77 -2.11 11.85 0.56
CA LYS A 77 -0.66 11.64 0.63
C LYS A 77 -0.30 10.17 0.49
N GLU A 78 0.77 9.91 -0.24
CA GLU A 78 1.43 8.62 -0.21
C GLU A 78 2.66 8.70 0.71
N ILE A 79 2.77 7.76 1.64
CA ILE A 79 3.88 7.69 2.60
C ILE A 79 4.55 6.32 2.53
N GLU A 80 5.78 6.25 3.04
CA GLU A 80 6.44 4.96 3.25
C GLU A 80 5.79 4.24 4.45
N GLY A 81 5.40 2.99 4.24
CA GLY A 81 4.80 2.16 5.26
C GLY A 81 5.83 1.45 6.14
N SER A 82 5.41 1.03 7.33
CA SER A 82 6.28 0.45 8.37
C SER A 82 6.80 -0.96 8.07
N LEU A 83 6.37 -1.56 6.96
CA LEU A 83 6.73 -2.93 6.57
C LEU A 83 7.88 -2.98 5.56
N SER A 84 8.39 -1.82 5.11
CA SER A 84 9.55 -1.75 4.24
C SER A 84 10.79 -2.34 4.92
N GLY A 85 11.58 -3.11 4.18
CA GLY A 85 12.74 -3.79 4.75
C GLY A 85 13.34 -4.84 3.82
N ILE A 86 14.07 -5.79 4.41
CA ILE A 86 14.66 -6.92 3.70
C ILE A 86 14.11 -8.21 4.29
N GLY A 87 13.60 -9.07 3.43
CA GLY A 87 13.03 -10.36 3.79
C GLY A 87 13.82 -11.55 3.28
N THR A 88 13.62 -12.67 3.97
CA THR A 88 14.09 -13.99 3.56
C THR A 88 12.93 -14.98 3.61
N ILE A 89 12.93 -15.94 2.69
CA ILE A 89 11.94 -17.02 2.69
C ILE A 89 12.41 -18.10 3.66
N ASP A 90 11.58 -18.43 4.63
CA ASP A 90 11.80 -19.53 5.59
C ASP A 90 10.55 -20.40 5.65
N GLY A 91 10.69 -21.68 5.29
CA GLY A 91 9.59 -22.65 5.34
C GLY A 91 8.33 -22.26 4.55
N GLY A 92 8.47 -21.47 3.48
CA GLY A 92 7.35 -20.98 2.66
C GLY A 92 6.72 -19.67 3.13
N ARG A 93 7.15 -19.13 4.27
CA ARG A 93 6.78 -17.79 4.76
C ARG A 93 7.86 -16.78 4.43
N LEU A 94 7.49 -15.51 4.31
CA LEU A 94 8.44 -14.43 4.17
C LEU A 94 8.64 -13.74 5.51
N ILE A 95 9.86 -13.76 6.03
CA ILE A 95 10.25 -13.08 7.27
C ILE A 95 10.98 -11.81 6.87
N VAL A 96 10.39 -10.65 7.14
CA VAL A 96 10.95 -9.33 6.81
C VAL A 96 11.52 -8.70 8.06
N THR A 97 12.77 -8.25 7.97
CA THR A 97 13.35 -7.31 8.93
C THR A 97 13.08 -5.91 8.42
N THR A 98 12.19 -5.18 9.10
CA THR A 98 11.82 -3.82 8.69
C THR A 98 12.99 -2.86 8.88
N LYS A 99 12.92 -1.69 8.24
CA LYS A 99 13.90 -0.61 8.44
C LYS A 99 14.03 -0.18 9.91
N GLU A 100 12.99 -0.36 10.70
CA GLU A 100 12.98 -0.12 12.15
C GLU A 100 13.60 -1.27 12.97
N GLY A 101 14.09 -2.33 12.32
CA GLY A 101 14.72 -3.49 12.95
C GLY A 101 13.72 -4.51 13.50
N LYS A 102 12.41 -4.34 13.27
CA LYS A 102 11.38 -5.29 13.70
C LYS A 102 11.31 -6.46 12.73
N LYS A 103 11.24 -7.68 13.25
CA LYS A 103 10.93 -8.87 12.44
C LYS A 103 9.43 -9.04 12.33
N VAL A 104 8.93 -9.12 11.10
CA VAL A 104 7.52 -9.34 10.78
C VAL A 104 7.40 -10.51 9.81
N THR A 105 6.30 -11.25 9.92
CA THR A 105 6.05 -12.42 9.06
C THR A 105 4.88 -12.13 8.16
N PHE A 106 5.07 -12.41 6.87
CA PHE A 106 4.03 -12.39 5.85
C PHE A 106 3.64 -13.82 5.53
N SER A 107 2.34 -14.03 5.33
CA SER A 107 1.78 -15.33 5.00
C SER A 107 1.14 -15.30 3.63
N TYR A 108 1.52 -16.22 2.76
CA TYR A 108 0.92 -16.39 1.44
C TYR A 108 -0.10 -17.53 1.46
N GLY A 109 -1.35 -17.24 1.11
CA GLY A 109 -2.40 -18.24 0.98
C GLY A 109 -2.38 -18.85 -0.43
N HIS A 110 -2.00 -20.12 -0.54
CA HIS A 110 -1.95 -20.81 -1.85
C HIS A 110 -3.33 -20.99 -2.51
N ILE A 111 -4.40 -21.10 -1.71
CA ILE A 111 -5.77 -21.33 -2.21
C ILE A 111 -6.37 -20.03 -2.76
N ASN A 112 -6.27 -18.96 -1.99
CA ASN A 112 -6.86 -17.66 -2.32
C ASN A 112 -5.90 -16.74 -3.10
N LYS A 113 -4.62 -17.14 -3.24
CA LYS A 113 -3.54 -16.37 -3.88
C LYS A 113 -3.42 -14.94 -3.31
N MET A 114 -3.61 -14.80 -2.00
CA MET A 114 -3.51 -13.52 -1.28
C MET A 114 -2.38 -13.55 -0.26
N ILE A 115 -1.86 -12.37 0.07
CA ILE A 115 -0.89 -12.17 1.15
C ILE A 115 -1.60 -11.56 2.35
N GLU A 116 -1.47 -12.19 3.52
CA GLU A 116 -1.92 -11.61 4.78
C GLU A 116 -0.82 -10.75 5.39
N LEU A 117 -1.15 -9.50 5.68
CA LEU A 117 -0.26 -8.56 6.35
C LEU A 117 -0.38 -8.68 7.87
N PRO A 118 0.69 -8.37 8.60
CA PRO A 118 0.65 -8.17 10.05
C PRO A 118 0.03 -6.81 10.42
N LEU A 119 -1.00 -6.39 9.68
CA LEU A 119 -1.81 -5.19 9.90
C LEU A 119 -3.25 -5.60 10.13
N THR A 120 -4.01 -4.73 10.80
CA THR A 120 -5.35 -5.04 11.27
C THR A 120 -6.35 -3.97 10.80
N ASN A 121 -7.49 -4.43 10.30
CA ASN A 121 -8.64 -3.61 10.00
C ASN A 121 -9.36 -3.16 11.27
N ALA A 122 -10.24 -2.17 11.18
CA ALA A 122 -11.04 -1.68 12.30
C ALA A 122 -11.92 -2.79 12.93
N ASP A 123 -12.34 -3.79 12.15
CA ASP A 123 -13.11 -4.96 12.60
C ASP A 123 -12.25 -6.08 13.21
N LYS A 124 -10.94 -5.85 13.36
CA LYS A 124 -9.93 -6.78 13.89
C LYS A 124 -9.55 -7.93 12.95
N THR A 125 -10.01 -7.93 11.70
CA THR A 125 -9.53 -8.87 10.68
C THR A 125 -8.15 -8.46 10.16
N ALA A 126 -7.40 -9.41 9.61
CA ALA A 126 -6.11 -9.13 8.98
C ALA A 126 -6.29 -8.42 7.64
N VAL A 127 -5.38 -7.51 7.30
CA VAL A 127 -5.35 -6.88 5.99
C VAL A 127 -4.81 -7.89 4.97
N THR A 128 -5.53 -8.06 3.85
CA THR A 128 -5.15 -8.97 2.77
C THR A 128 -4.76 -8.21 1.51
N LEU A 129 -3.69 -8.64 0.85
CA LEU A 129 -3.26 -8.11 -0.44
C LEU A 129 -3.52 -9.11 -1.57
N LYS A 130 -3.86 -8.57 -2.74
CA LYS A 130 -3.93 -9.29 -4.01
C LYS A 130 -2.85 -8.78 -4.96
N LEU A 131 -2.40 -9.64 -5.87
CA LEU A 131 -1.40 -9.28 -6.87
C LEU A 131 -1.95 -8.19 -7.80
N LEU A 132 -1.18 -7.15 -8.06
CA LEU A 132 -1.52 -6.12 -9.04
C LEU A 132 -1.39 -6.71 -10.45
N THR A 133 -2.47 -6.63 -11.21
CA THR A 133 -2.52 -7.06 -12.62
C THR A 133 -3.17 -5.96 -13.46
N GLU A 134 -3.00 -6.02 -14.78
CA GLU A 134 -3.66 -5.07 -15.69
C GLU A 134 -5.19 -5.06 -15.50
N GLU A 135 -5.78 -6.23 -15.24
CA GLU A 135 -7.22 -6.40 -15.05
C GLU A 135 -7.75 -5.71 -13.79
N ASN A 136 -6.94 -5.60 -12.72
CA ASN A 136 -7.36 -5.03 -11.45
C ASN A 136 -6.74 -3.66 -11.13
N ASN A 137 -5.91 -3.13 -12.03
CA ASN A 137 -5.28 -1.82 -11.89
C ASN A 137 -6.33 -0.69 -11.82
N ASP A 138 -7.36 -0.75 -12.66
CA ASP A 138 -8.43 0.25 -12.65
C ASP A 138 -9.21 0.24 -11.33
N GLU A 139 -9.38 -0.94 -10.73
CA GLU A 139 -10.00 -1.08 -9.41
C GLU A 139 -9.14 -0.40 -8.33
N MET A 140 -7.82 -0.66 -8.33
CA MET A 140 -6.87 -0.03 -7.41
C MET A 140 -6.90 1.50 -7.51
N GLU A 141 -6.86 2.04 -8.74
CA GLU A 141 -6.85 3.48 -8.98
C GLU A 141 -8.18 4.14 -8.63
N ASN A 142 -9.30 3.45 -8.83
CA ASN A 142 -10.61 3.90 -8.35
C ASN A 142 -10.63 4.02 -6.83
N VAL A 143 -10.11 3.02 -6.10
CA VAL A 143 -9.98 3.06 -4.64
C VAL A 143 -9.07 4.22 -4.20
N ARG A 144 -7.91 4.39 -4.83
CA ARG A 144 -7.00 5.52 -4.58
C ARG A 144 -7.73 6.85 -4.74
N SER A 145 -8.47 7.02 -5.84
CA SER A 145 -9.26 8.21 -6.14
C SER A 145 -10.34 8.49 -5.09
N GLU A 146 -11.04 7.46 -4.63
CA GLU A 146 -12.03 7.59 -3.56
C GLU A 146 -11.42 8.04 -2.23
N ILE A 147 -10.29 7.46 -1.83
CA ILE A 147 -9.56 7.84 -0.61
C ILE A 147 -9.16 9.32 -0.67
N VAL A 148 -8.63 9.77 -1.82
CA VAL A 148 -8.27 11.18 -2.04
C VAL A 148 -9.52 12.07 -1.94
N LYS A 149 -10.61 11.73 -2.63
CA LYS A 149 -11.87 12.51 -2.60
C LYS A 149 -12.42 12.66 -1.18
N ILE A 150 -12.45 11.58 -0.41
CA ILE A 150 -12.91 11.60 0.99
C ILE A 150 -12.03 12.54 1.82
N SER A 151 -10.70 12.45 1.67
CA SER A 151 -9.79 13.32 2.42
C SER A 151 -9.91 14.82 2.10
N GLN A 152 -10.42 15.16 0.91
CA GLN A 152 -10.59 16.54 0.46
C GLN A 152 -11.96 17.14 0.80
N LYS A 153 -12.88 16.36 1.37
CA LYS A 153 -14.19 16.88 1.79
C LYS A 153 -13.97 18.01 2.82
N PRO A 154 -14.65 19.17 2.68
CA PRO A 154 -14.49 20.29 3.60
C PRO A 154 -14.77 19.91 5.06
N GLY A 155 -15.74 19.04 5.29
CA GLY A 155 -16.03 18.49 6.61
C GLY A 155 -14.92 17.61 7.19
N ASN A 156 -13.93 17.18 6.40
CA ASN A 156 -12.80 16.39 6.91
C ASN A 156 -11.56 17.25 7.15
N ALA A 157 -11.61 18.54 6.80
CA ALA A 157 -10.57 19.48 7.15
C ALA A 157 -10.54 19.69 8.67
N ILE A 158 -9.35 19.62 9.26
CA ILE A 158 -9.15 19.99 10.66
C ILE A 158 -9.38 21.51 10.75
N ASP A 159 -10.40 21.91 11.50
CA ASP A 159 -10.63 23.32 11.79
C ASP A 159 -9.51 23.84 12.71
N THR A 160 -8.62 24.64 12.14
CA THR A 160 -7.49 25.24 12.87
C THR A 160 -7.83 26.56 13.54
N THR A 161 -9.07 27.05 13.41
CA THR A 161 -9.47 28.37 13.96
C THR A 161 -9.43 28.42 15.49
N VAL A 162 -9.65 27.29 16.17
CA VAL A 162 -9.60 27.22 17.63
C VAL A 162 -8.16 27.35 18.17
N SER A 163 -7.16 26.94 17.38
CA SER A 163 -5.73 27.03 17.76
C SER A 163 -5.17 28.45 17.69
N ALA A 164 -5.81 29.35 16.93
CA ALA A 164 -5.36 30.75 16.79
C ALA A 164 -5.91 31.68 17.89
N ALA A 165 -6.92 31.24 18.67
CA ALA A 165 -7.55 32.05 19.73
C ALA A 165 -6.83 31.94 21.09
N LYS A 166 -5.71 31.20 21.16
CA LYS A 166 -4.81 31.13 22.33
C LYS A 166 -3.38 31.47 21.91
N SER A 167 -3.11 32.74 21.63
CA SER A 167 -1.76 33.31 21.68
C SER A 167 -1.80 34.74 22.17
#